data_AF-Q9A344-F1
#
_entry.id   AF-Q9A344-F1
#
_cell.length_a   1.000
_cell.length_b   1.000
_cell.length_c   1.000
_cell.angle_alpha   90.00
_cell.angle_beta   90.00
_cell.angle_gamma   90.00
#
_symmetry.space_group_name_H-M   'P 1'
#
loop_
_entity.id
_entity.type
_entity.pdbx_description
1 polymer ?
#
loop_
_entity_poly.entity_id
_entity_poly.type
_entity_poly.pdbx_seq_one_letter_code
_entity_poly.pdbx_strand_id
1 'polypeptide(L)' 'MSVPIDRVGKILAGDEAGWFVKVLDDSGSTGGFLILTSPQPTFETGFDGWVADHDELVGYFIESGWKVEWL' A
#
# COMPACT_ATOMS: atom_id res chain seq x y z
N MET A 1 -13.17 4.83 -2.47
CA MET A 1 -11.96 5.01 -1.63
C MET A 1 -10.92 5.70 -2.50
N SER A 2 -10.08 6.57 -1.94
CA SER A 2 -8.95 7.16 -2.67
C SER A 2 -7.67 6.67 -2.01
N VAL A 3 -6.77 6.06 -2.80
CA VAL A 3 -5.45 5.57 -2.32
C VAL A 3 -4.39 6.53 -2.86
N PRO A 4 -3.74 7.34 -2.00
CA PRO A 4 -2.64 8.20 -2.40
C PRO A 4 -1.44 7.39 -2.88
N ILE A 5 -0.84 7.84 -3.98
CA ILE A 5 0.40 7.29 -4.52
C ILE A 5 1.58 8.11 -4.02
N ASP A 6 2.73 7.47 -3.85
CA ASP A 6 3.99 8.01 -3.33
C ASP A 6 3.91 8.59 -1.91
N ARG A 7 2.89 8.21 -1.16
CA ARG A 7 2.67 8.66 0.21
C ARG A 7 2.74 7.50 1.19
N VAL A 8 3.37 7.74 2.33
CA VAL A 8 3.39 6.77 3.43
C VAL A 8 2.12 6.94 4.27
N GLY A 9 1.51 5.83 4.64
CA GLY A 9 0.41 5.80 5.60
C GLY A 9 0.65 4.74 6.68
N LYS A 10 -0.02 4.91 7.82
CA LYS A 10 -0.05 3.91 8.89
C LYS A 10 -1.35 3.12 8.82
N ILE A 11 -1.25 1.79 8.84
CA ILE A 11 -2.39 0.88 8.86
C ILE A 11 -2.94 0.85 10.28
N LEU A 12 -4.14 1.38 10.49
CA LEU A 12 -4.81 1.45 11.79
C LEU A 12 -5.64 0.20 12.11
N ALA A 13 -6.09 -0.54 11.09
CA ALA A 13 -6.90 -1.74 11.23
C ALA A 13 -6.80 -2.62 9.96
N GLY A 14 -7.15 -3.90 10.11
CA GLY A 14 -7.07 -4.91 9.05
C GLY A 14 -5.84 -5.80 9.22
N ASP A 15 -5.44 -6.45 8.14
CA ASP A 15 -4.16 -7.17 8.08
C ASP A 15 -3.00 -6.19 8.31
N GLU A 16 -1.88 -6.65 8.86
CA GLU A 16 -0.71 -5.81 9.18
C GLU A 16 -1.02 -4.57 10.07
N ALA A 17 -2.11 -4.57 10.85
CA ALA A 17 -2.43 -3.44 11.72
C ALA A 17 -1.24 -3.00 12.61
N GLY A 18 -0.95 -1.70 12.59
CA GLY A 18 0.21 -1.08 13.23
C GLY A 18 1.42 -0.87 12.30
N TRP A 19 1.43 -1.48 11.12
CA TRP A 19 2.48 -1.32 10.11
C TRP A 19 2.27 -0.05 9.26
N PHE A 20 3.22 0.20 8.38
CA PHE A 20 3.22 1.27 7.39
C PHE A 20 2.99 0.70 6.00
N VAL A 21 2.30 1.46 5.17
CA VAL A 21 2.06 1.17 3.76
C VAL A 21 2.54 2.34 2.89
N LYS A 22 3.10 2.04 1.72
CA LYS A 22 3.39 3.02 0.67
C LYS A 22 3.01 2.41 -0.67
N VAL A 23 2.28 3.16 -1.49
CA VAL A 23 1.97 2.75 -2.86
C VAL A 23 2.86 3.53 -3.81
N LEU A 24 3.49 2.85 -4.77
CA LEU A 24 4.30 3.44 -5.82
C LEU A 24 3.63 3.22 -7.18
N ASP A 25 3.72 4.22 -8.06
CA ASP A 25 3.40 4.04 -9.48
C ASP A 25 4.55 3.31 -10.16
N ASP A 26 4.30 2.10 -10.68
CA ASP A 26 5.30 1.30 -11.40
C ASP A 26 5.04 1.27 -12.92
N SER A 27 4.24 2.21 -13.43
CA SER A 27 3.93 2.35 -14.86
C SER A 27 5.17 2.49 -15.76
N GLY A 28 6.26 3.04 -15.22
CA GLY A 28 7.53 3.20 -15.93
C GLY A 28 8.37 1.93 -16.07
N SER A 29 8.07 0.86 -15.32
CA SER A 29 8.87 -0.37 -15.28
C SER A 29 8.04 -1.58 -15.72
N THR A 30 7.09 -2.04 -14.89
CA THR A 30 6.26 -3.22 -15.20
C THR A 30 4.82 -2.87 -15.58
N GLY A 31 4.38 -1.63 -15.34
CA GLY A 31 2.96 -1.30 -15.32
C GLY A 31 2.41 -1.35 -13.89
N GLY A 32 1.24 -0.78 -13.67
CA GLY A 32 0.49 -0.94 -12.42
C GLY A 32 1.07 -0.24 -11.20
N PHE A 33 0.79 -0.81 -10.03
CA PHE A 33 1.13 -0.24 -8.72
C PHE A 33 1.84 -1.25 -7.82
N LEU A 34 2.89 -0.79 -7.15
CA LEU A 34 3.59 -1.57 -6.13
C LEU A 34 3.14 -1.11 -4.74
N ILE A 35 2.63 -2.04 -3.94
CA ILE A 35 2.15 -1.83 -2.58
C ILE A 35 3.22 -2.35 -1.63
N LEU A 36 3.89 -1.47 -0.92
CA LEU A 36 4.92 -1.81 0.06
C LEU A 36 4.32 -1.80 1.46
N THR A 37 4.63 -2.79 2.27
CA THR A 37 4.28 -2.85 3.69
C THR A 37 5.51 -3.08 4.55
N SER A 38 5.56 -2.44 5.72
CA SER A 38 6.69 -2.57 6.65
C SER A 38 6.28 -2.30 8.09
N PRO A 39 6.86 -2.99 9.10
CA PRO A 39 6.68 -2.60 10.49
C PRO A 39 7.36 -1.25 10.83
N GLN A 40 8.20 -0.72 9.94
CA GLN A 40 8.96 0.52 10.14
C GLN A 40 8.68 1.53 9.01
N PRO A 41 8.62 2.84 9.30
CA PRO A 41 8.32 3.85 8.29
C PRO A 41 9.46 4.06 7.27
N THR A 42 10.63 3.47 7.53
CA THR A 42 11.79 3.50 6.63
C THR A 42 11.71 2.47 5.51
N PHE A 43 10.84 1.46 5.62
CA PHE A 43 10.71 0.34 4.67
C PHE A 43 12.03 -0.43 4.43
N GLU A 44 12.95 -0.45 5.41
CA GLU A 44 14.20 -1.23 5.33
C GLU A 44 13.96 -2.74 5.32
N THR A 45 12.87 -3.18 5.96
CA THR A 45 12.38 -4.56 5.95
C THR A 45 10.89 -4.53 5.68
N GLY A 46 10.38 -5.48 4.90
CA GLY A 46 8.98 -5.45 4.53
C GLY A 46 8.60 -6.50 3.50
N PHE A 47 7.38 -6.38 3.02
CA PHE A 47 6.83 -7.16 1.93
C PHE A 47 6.28 -6.22 0.87
N ASP A 48 6.21 -6.73 -0.36
CA ASP A 48 5.61 -6.06 -1.48
C ASP A 48 4.49 -6.88 -2.10
N GLY A 49 3.51 -6.17 -2.64
CA GLY A 49 2.46 -6.70 -3.50
C GLY A 49 2.39 -5.85 -4.76
N TRP A 50 1.90 -6.44 -5.85
CA TRP A 50 1.74 -5.74 -7.12
C TRP A 50 0.32 -5.96 -7.66
N VAL A 51 -0.25 -4.91 -8.25
CA VAL A 51 -1.58 -4.93 -8.89
C VAL A 51 -1.53 -4.17 -10.22
N ALA A 52 -2.33 -4.60 -11.19
CA ALA A 52 -2.21 -4.12 -12.56
C ALA A 52 -2.79 -2.72 -12.76
N ASP A 53 -3.81 -2.35 -11.98
CA ASP A 53 -4.53 -1.10 -12.13
C ASP A 53 -5.12 -0.58 -10.81
N HIS A 54 -5.79 0.56 -10.90
CA HIS A 54 -6.34 1.25 -9.74
C HIS A 54 -7.55 0.53 -9.14
N ASP A 55 -8.33 -0.20 -9.93
CA ASP A 55 -9.49 -0.94 -9.42
C ASP A 55 -9.01 -2.14 -8.59
N GLU A 56 -8.00 -2.85 -9.05
CA GLU A 56 -7.32 -3.90 -8.29
C GLU A 56 -6.62 -3.35 -7.03
N LEU A 57 -6.01 -2.16 -7.11
CA LEU A 57 -5.43 -1.48 -5.94
C LEU A 57 -6.49 -1.19 -4.87
N VAL A 58 -7.64 -0.66 -5.26
CA VAL A 58 -8.75 -0.43 -4.32
C VAL A 58 -9.29 -1.75 -3.78
N GLY A 59 -9.41 -2.78 -4.62
CA GLY A 59 -9.79 -4.13 -4.23
C GLY A 59 -8.87 -4.70 -3.15
N TYR A 60 -7.56 -4.61 -3.34
CA TYR A 60 -6.54 -5.05 -2.38
C TYR A 60 -6.75 -4.41 -1.00
N PHE A 61 -6.92 -3.08 -0.95
CA PHE A 61 -7.14 -2.37 0.32
C PHE A 61 -8.44 -2.78 1.02
N ILE A 62 -9.50 -3.08 0.25
CA ILE A 62 -10.77 -3.54 0.79
C ILE A 62 -10.65 -4.97 1.33
N GLU A 63 -10.00 -5.86 0.58
CA GLU A 63 -9.80 -7.27 0.95
C GLU A 63 -8.95 -7.42 2.21
N SER A 64 -7.87 -6.64 2.33
CA SER A 64 -7.03 -6.58 3.54
C SER A 64 -7.72 -5.90 4.74
N GLY A 65 -8.91 -5.31 4.54
CA GLY A 65 -9.64 -4.59 5.59
C GLY A 65 -8.94 -3.33 6.09
N TRP A 66 -8.07 -2.73 5.26
CA TRP A 66 -7.19 -1.66 5.68
C TRP A 66 -7.91 -0.33 5.92
N LYS A 67 -7.67 0.24 7.10
CA LYS A 67 -7.94 1.65 7.40
C LYS A 67 -6.62 2.37 7.56
N VAL A 68 -6.30 3.28 6.65
CA VAL A 68 -4.98 3.92 6.60
C VAL A 68 -5.09 5.39 6.96
N GLU A 69 -4.22 5.83 7.88
CA GLU A 69 -3.96 7.24 8.15
C GLU A 69 -2.72 7.68 7.36
N TRP A 70 -2.91 8.58 6.39
CA TRP A 70 -1.85 9.07 5.52
C TRP A 70 -1.09 10.22 6.17
N LEU A 71 0.25 10.15 6.15
CA LEU A 71 1.17 11.14 6.74
C LEU A 71 1.51 12.23 5.73
#